data_AF-A0A3C1DSF6-F1
#
_entry.id   AF-A0A3C1DSF6-F1
#
_cell.length_a   1.000
_cell.length_b   1.000
_cell.length_c   1.000
_cell.angle_alpha   90.00
_cell.angle_beta   90.00
_cell.angle_gamma   90.00
#
_symmetry.space_group_name_H-M   'P 1'
#
loop_
_entity.id
_entity.type
_entity.pdbx_description
1 polymer ?
#
loop_
_entity_poly.entity_id
_entity_poly.type
_entity_poly.pdbx_seq_one_letter_code
_entity_poly.pdbx_strand_id
1 'polypeptide(L)'
;MSGIALAMTGDSREIESLAALTQSGCEVSHRCRDVAEVLGLARAGRLTLVVTSPVLAWDAELIAQLRECAVSCIAVVHGDSEEQRWRALGAAATVDVSRSGWPDRMGTAVRRVLTEPVVDASGAEVVALSARTARSGSMPRGRPPSGQLVAIWGPIGSPGRSELATALAQAWGARGARVLLIDADTYGASLHHRFALSDVLGCGLLEACRAARHGRLTAEVLVACSRKVAPHVAVLPGVINPARWAEVGAAALDVVWEQARQVSDVVVVDTGFCLEQDPSDAAITQVTGHRNIATISALCEADAIVAVGRTSALDLERLARGVEQLRESV
;
A
#
# COMPACT_ATOMS: atom_id res chain seq x y z
N MET A 1 25.50 7.83 14.88
CA MET A 1 25.54 6.39 14.52
C MET A 1 24.14 5.86 14.69
N SER A 2 23.52 5.43 13.59
CA SER A 2 22.24 4.72 13.62
C SER A 2 22.49 3.26 14.03
N GLY A 3 21.64 2.72 14.90
CA GLY A 3 21.85 1.41 15.52
C GLY A 3 20.77 0.39 15.17
N ILE A 4 20.96 -0.83 15.69
CA ILE A 4 20.01 -1.93 15.58
C ILE A 4 19.14 -1.95 16.84
N ALA A 5 17.82 -2.04 16.66
CA ALA A 5 16.85 -2.27 17.74
C ALA A 5 16.37 -3.73 17.75
N LEU A 6 16.18 -4.26 18.95
CA LEU A 6 15.47 -5.51 19.18
C LEU A 6 14.09 -5.20 19.77
N ALA A 7 13.02 -5.56 19.07
CA ALA A 7 11.64 -5.31 19.47
C ALA A 7 10.89 -6.64 19.64
N MET A 8 11.24 -7.38 20.69
CA MET A 8 10.76 -8.75 20.95
C MET A 8 10.40 -8.96 22.44
N THR A 9 10.06 -7.88 23.15
CA THR A 9 9.82 -7.96 24.61
C THR A 9 8.70 -8.95 24.93
N GLY A 10 8.99 -9.89 25.84
CA GLY A 10 8.05 -10.94 26.26
C GLY A 10 8.04 -12.17 25.36
N ASP A 11 8.87 -12.20 24.31
CA ASP A 11 9.07 -13.36 23.47
C ASP A 11 10.22 -14.24 24.00
N SER A 12 10.02 -15.56 24.07
CA SER A 12 11.08 -16.50 24.46
C SER A 12 12.28 -16.46 23.50
N ARG A 13 12.05 -16.04 22.25
CA ARG A 13 13.08 -15.91 21.20
C ARG A 13 14.00 -14.70 21.39
N GLU A 14 13.71 -13.78 22.30
CA GLU A 14 14.48 -12.53 22.47
C GLU A 14 15.95 -12.82 22.81
N ILE A 15 16.19 -13.71 23.78
CA ILE A 15 17.54 -14.06 24.26
C ILE A 15 18.34 -14.73 23.14
N GLU A 16 17.73 -15.70 22.46
CA GLU A 16 18.37 -16.42 21.37
C GLU A 16 18.69 -15.50 20.19
N SER A 17 17.77 -14.60 19.84
CA SER A 17 17.96 -13.63 18.74
C SER A 17 19.08 -12.64 19.07
N LEU A 18 19.14 -12.17 20.32
CA LEU A 18 20.24 -11.32 20.79
C LEU A 18 21.59 -12.05 20.73
N ALA A 19 21.63 -13.32 21.14
CA ALA A 19 22.84 -14.14 21.04
C ALA A 19 23.29 -14.33 19.58
N ALA A 20 22.36 -14.62 18.66
CA ALA A 20 22.64 -14.78 17.23
C ALA A 20 23.18 -13.50 16.58
N LEU A 21 22.59 -12.34 16.92
CA LEU A 21 23.08 -11.03 16.48
C LEU A 21 24.50 -10.75 16.99
N THR A 22 24.74 -11.03 18.27
CA THR A 22 26.05 -10.84 18.91
C THR A 22 27.13 -11.73 18.26
N GLN A 23 26.82 -13.00 18.00
CA GLN A 23 27.70 -13.93 17.28
C GLN A 23 28.01 -13.46 15.85
N SER A 24 27.07 -12.74 15.24
CA SER A 24 27.21 -12.17 13.89
C SER A 24 27.97 -10.83 13.88
N GLY A 25 28.48 -10.37 15.02
CA GLY A 25 29.19 -9.09 15.16
C GLY A 25 28.27 -7.87 15.12
N CYS A 26 26.96 -8.05 15.31
CA CYS A 26 25.97 -6.98 15.32
C CYS A 26 25.71 -6.52 16.76
N GLU A 27 25.89 -5.23 17.05
CA GLU A 27 25.60 -4.66 18.36
C GLU A 27 24.15 -4.14 18.43
N VAL A 28 23.39 -4.65 19.40
CA VAL A 28 22.03 -4.18 19.66
C VAL A 28 22.07 -2.94 20.56
N SER A 29 21.79 -1.79 19.95
CA SER A 29 21.82 -0.49 20.62
C SER A 29 20.56 -0.19 21.45
N HIS A 30 19.44 -0.82 21.11
CA HIS A 30 18.13 -0.54 21.70
C HIS A 30 17.32 -1.82 21.90
N ARG A 31 16.64 -1.93 23.04
CA ARG A 31 15.63 -2.97 23.30
C ARG A 31 14.29 -2.28 23.52
N CYS A 32 13.43 -2.35 22.51
CA CYS A 32 12.16 -1.63 22.49
C CYS A 32 11.03 -2.53 23.00
N ARG A 33 10.17 -1.95 23.84
CA ARG A 33 9.06 -2.68 24.49
C ARG A 33 7.79 -2.72 23.65
N ASP A 34 7.61 -1.72 22.80
CA ASP A 34 6.45 -1.60 21.93
C ASP A 34 6.82 -0.91 20.61
N VAL A 35 5.88 -0.91 19.66
CA VAL A 35 6.05 -0.31 18.33
C VAL A 35 6.18 1.22 18.38
N ALA A 36 5.64 1.89 19.41
CA ALA A 36 5.74 3.34 19.53
C ALA A 36 7.16 3.79 19.89
N GLU A 37 7.84 3.03 20.75
CA GLU A 37 9.26 3.23 21.05
C GLU A 37 10.15 3.04 19.81
N VAL A 38 9.88 2.00 19.01
CA VAL A 38 10.59 1.77 17.74
C VAL A 38 10.40 2.94 16.79
N LEU A 39 9.15 3.38 16.56
CA LEU A 39 8.85 4.51 15.68
C LEU A 39 9.47 5.82 16.17
N GLY A 40 9.47 6.06 17.49
CA GLY A 40 10.10 7.24 18.08
C GLY A 40 11.61 7.30 17.79
N LEU A 41 12.31 6.17 17.95
CA LEU A 41 13.73 6.08 17.63
C LEU A 41 14.01 6.15 16.12
N ALA A 42 13.15 5.55 15.30
CA ALA A 42 13.25 5.62 13.84
C ALA A 42 13.12 7.07 13.34
N ARG A 43 12.10 7.81 13.78
CA ARG A 43 11.90 9.23 13.43
C ARG A 43 13.02 10.13 13.93
N ALA A 44 13.67 9.76 15.04
CA ALA A 44 14.85 10.45 15.55
C ALA A 44 16.15 10.13 14.77
N GLY A 45 16.09 9.30 13.72
CA GLY A 45 17.26 8.88 12.94
C GLY A 45 18.24 8.00 13.73
N ARG A 46 17.77 7.34 14.79
CA ARG A 46 18.61 6.54 15.69
C ARG A 46 18.67 5.07 15.31
N LEU A 47 17.82 4.62 14.40
CA LEU A 47 17.76 3.24 13.94
C LEU A 47 18.07 3.15 12.45
N THR A 48 18.64 2.03 12.03
CA THR A 48 18.68 1.58 10.62
C THR A 48 17.97 0.25 10.43
N LEU A 49 17.85 -0.52 11.51
CA LEU A 49 17.29 -1.86 11.47
C LEU A 49 16.54 -2.15 12.77
N VAL A 50 15.36 -2.75 12.64
CA VAL A 50 14.66 -3.42 13.73
C VAL A 50 14.60 -4.92 13.47
N VAL A 51 14.97 -5.69 14.47
CA VAL A 51 14.76 -7.15 14.53
C VAL A 51 13.59 -7.39 15.48
N THR A 52 12.55 -8.08 15.01
CA THR A 52 11.30 -8.23 15.75
C THR A 52 10.69 -9.62 15.60
N SER A 53 9.57 -9.86 16.28
CA SER A 53 8.80 -11.09 16.23
C SER A 53 7.29 -10.80 16.18
N PRO A 54 6.44 -11.82 15.90
CA PRO A 54 4.99 -11.69 15.89
C PRO A 54 4.30 -11.21 17.18
N VAL A 55 5.03 -11.02 18.29
CA VAL A 55 4.43 -10.72 19.61
C VAL A 55 3.87 -9.29 19.67
N LEU A 56 4.53 -8.34 19.02
CA LEU A 56 4.06 -6.95 18.95
C LEU A 56 3.06 -6.77 17.80
N ALA A 57 2.19 -5.76 17.91
CA ALA A 57 1.12 -5.48 16.96
C ALA A 57 1.62 -4.82 15.67
N TRP A 58 2.43 -5.54 14.90
CA TRP A 58 2.93 -5.09 13.60
C TRP A 58 1.87 -5.22 12.50
N ASP A 59 1.84 -4.23 11.62
CA ASP A 59 1.07 -4.21 10.39
C ASP A 59 1.86 -3.58 9.23
N ALA A 60 1.29 -3.64 8.03
CA ALA A 60 1.95 -3.17 6.81
C ALA A 60 2.25 -1.66 6.85
N GLU A 61 1.35 -0.85 7.40
CA GLU A 61 1.52 0.60 7.53
C GLU A 61 2.68 0.94 8.47
N LEU A 62 2.80 0.26 9.61
CA LEU A 62 3.91 0.48 10.53
C LEU A 62 5.25 0.16 9.87
N ILE A 63 5.33 -0.92 9.09
CA ILE A 63 6.56 -1.29 8.38
C ILE A 63 6.87 -0.31 7.24
N ALA A 64 5.85 0.17 6.53
CA ALA A 64 6.01 1.22 5.53
C ALA A 64 6.54 2.52 6.15
N GLN A 65 6.01 2.95 7.30
CA GLN A 65 6.49 4.12 8.04
C GLN A 65 7.95 3.98 8.49
N LEU A 66 8.37 2.76 8.88
CA LEU A 66 9.79 2.52 9.17
C LEU A 66 10.66 2.68 7.93
N ARG A 67 10.22 2.16 6.78
CA ARG A 67 10.95 2.32 5.51
C ARG A 67 11.07 3.77 5.08
N GLU A 68 10.02 4.59 5.28
CA GLU A 68 10.08 6.05 5.07
C GLU A 68 11.14 6.72 5.95
N CYS A 69 11.38 6.19 7.15
CA CYS A 69 12.46 6.61 8.05
C CYS A 69 13.82 5.97 7.73
N ALA A 70 13.95 5.28 6.58
CA ALA A 70 15.12 4.49 6.19
C ALA A 70 15.49 3.36 7.20
N VAL A 71 14.48 2.84 7.92
CA VAL A 71 14.62 1.72 8.85
C VAL A 71 14.07 0.45 8.23
N SER A 72 14.92 -0.57 8.09
CA SER A 72 14.50 -1.88 7.63
C SER A 72 13.98 -2.75 8.77
N CYS A 73 13.08 -3.69 8.45
CA CYS A 73 12.51 -4.63 9.41
C CYS A 73 12.89 -6.08 9.07
N ILE A 74 13.48 -6.81 10.02
CA ILE A 74 13.72 -8.25 9.93
C ILE A 74 12.82 -8.95 10.96
N ALA A 75 12.01 -9.90 10.48
CA ALA A 75 11.11 -10.65 11.33
C ALA A 75 11.66 -12.04 11.66
N VAL A 76 11.70 -12.37 12.95
CA VAL A 76 12.00 -13.69 13.48
C VAL A 76 10.68 -14.46 13.58
N VAL A 77 10.56 -15.53 12.79
CA VAL A 77 9.30 -16.25 12.57
C VAL A 77 9.45 -17.74 12.83
N HIS A 78 8.33 -18.45 12.88
CA HIS A 78 8.29 -19.90 13.00
C HIS A 78 7.46 -20.51 11.87
N GLY A 79 8.14 -21.22 10.97
CA GLY A 79 7.53 -21.92 9.84
C GLY A 79 7.09 -21.01 8.69
N ASP A 80 6.70 -21.65 7.59
CA ASP A 80 6.50 -20.99 6.29
C ASP A 80 5.29 -20.04 6.27
N SER A 81 4.25 -20.30 7.07
CA SER A 81 3.04 -19.47 7.10
C SER A 81 3.29 -18.08 7.70
N GLU A 82 4.03 -18.02 8.82
CA GLU A 82 4.46 -16.75 9.40
C GLU A 82 5.44 -16.03 8.46
N GLU A 83 6.32 -16.79 7.82
CA GLU A 83 7.29 -16.24 6.86
C GLU A 83 6.59 -15.53 5.69
N GLN A 84 5.62 -16.19 5.06
CA GLN A 84 4.82 -15.62 3.98
C GLN A 84 4.04 -14.38 4.45
N ARG A 85 3.43 -14.45 5.64
CA ARG A 85 2.69 -13.32 6.21
C ARG A 85 3.58 -12.10 6.43
N TRP A 86 4.76 -12.27 7.03
CA TRP A 86 5.69 -11.16 7.29
C TRP A 86 6.29 -10.58 6.01
N ARG A 87 6.51 -11.40 4.98
CA ARG A 87 6.83 -10.88 3.64
C ARG A 87 5.70 -10.02 3.09
N ALA A 88 4.45 -10.47 3.21
CA ALA A 88 3.29 -9.71 2.78
C ALA A 88 3.08 -8.39 3.56
N LEU A 89 3.53 -8.32 4.81
CA LEU A 89 3.58 -7.07 5.59
C LEU A 89 4.69 -6.11 5.14
N GLY A 90 5.65 -6.57 4.33
CA GLY A 90 6.79 -5.77 3.90
C GLY A 90 8.05 -5.93 4.76
N ALA A 91 8.23 -7.03 5.48
CA ALA A 91 9.54 -7.29 6.10
C ALA A 91 10.65 -7.34 5.02
N ALA A 92 11.79 -6.71 5.28
CA ALA A 92 12.95 -6.72 4.38
C ALA A 92 13.63 -8.11 4.34
N ALA A 93 13.55 -8.84 5.45
CA ALA A 93 13.87 -10.25 5.51
C ALA A 93 13.09 -10.96 6.61
N THR A 94 13.05 -12.29 6.53
CA THR A 94 12.48 -13.19 7.52
C THR A 94 13.53 -14.21 7.93
N VAL A 95 13.57 -14.57 9.21
CA VAL A 95 14.46 -15.60 9.77
C VAL A 95 13.60 -16.63 10.49
N ASP A 96 13.51 -17.82 9.92
CA ASP A 96 12.74 -18.94 10.49
C ASP A 96 13.59 -19.71 11.50
N VAL A 97 13.21 -19.64 12.78
CA VAL A 97 13.95 -20.29 13.88
C VAL A 97 13.72 -21.80 13.94
N SER A 98 12.74 -22.33 13.20
CA SER A 98 12.54 -23.79 13.11
C SER A 98 13.59 -24.48 12.23
N ARG A 99 14.33 -23.71 11.41
CA ARG A 99 15.34 -24.23 10.48
C ARG A 99 16.69 -24.36 11.16
N SER A 100 17.43 -25.41 10.83
CA SER A 100 18.81 -25.58 11.28
C SER A 100 19.71 -24.44 10.73
N GLY A 101 20.67 -24.01 11.55
CA GLY A 101 21.59 -22.93 11.20
C GLY A 101 20.94 -21.54 11.13
N TRP A 102 19.78 -21.32 11.76
CA TRP A 102 19.15 -20.00 11.78
C TRP A 102 20.02 -18.87 12.36
N PRO A 103 20.94 -19.07 13.33
CA PRO A 103 21.81 -17.99 13.81
C PRO A 103 22.69 -17.41 12.69
N ASP A 104 23.26 -18.27 11.84
CA ASP A 104 24.06 -17.82 10.68
C ASP A 104 23.20 -17.11 9.62
N ARG A 105 21.94 -17.54 9.49
CA ARG A 105 20.95 -16.89 8.61
C ARG A 105 20.59 -15.50 9.13
N MET A 106 20.49 -15.31 10.45
CA MET A 106 20.29 -14.00 11.06
C MET A 106 21.41 -13.04 10.67
N GLY A 107 22.68 -13.44 10.88
CA GLY A 107 23.82 -12.61 10.50
C GLY A 107 23.87 -12.29 9.01
N THR A 108 23.51 -13.25 8.16
CA THR A 108 23.44 -13.06 6.71
C THR A 108 22.32 -12.11 6.32
N ALA A 109 21.14 -12.22 6.91
CA ALA A 109 20.01 -11.32 6.67
C ALA A 109 20.33 -9.88 7.10
N VAL A 110 20.94 -9.70 8.27
CA VAL A 110 21.35 -8.38 8.76
C VAL A 110 22.38 -7.74 7.83
N ARG A 111 23.44 -8.47 7.47
CA ARG A 111 24.45 -7.96 6.52
C ARG A 111 23.79 -7.56 5.20
N ARG A 112 22.97 -8.45 4.62
CA ARG A 112 22.27 -8.18 3.36
C ARG A 112 21.48 -6.87 3.44
N VAL A 113 20.63 -6.72 4.46
CA VAL A 113 19.78 -5.55 4.65
C VAL A 113 20.58 -4.26 4.90
N LEU A 114 21.75 -4.35 5.55
CA LEU A 114 22.60 -3.18 5.81
C LEU A 114 23.52 -2.82 4.64
N THR A 115 23.85 -3.76 3.75
CA THR A 115 24.75 -3.54 2.61
C THR A 115 24.02 -3.31 1.29
N GLU A 116 22.80 -3.83 1.13
CA GLU A 116 22.00 -3.56 -0.05
C GLU A 116 21.48 -2.12 0.01
N PRO A 117 21.80 -1.27 -0.97
CA PRO A 117 21.16 0.04 -1.05
C PRO A 117 19.66 -0.17 -1.18
N VAL A 118 18.86 0.60 -0.44
CA VAL A 118 17.41 0.64 -0.63
C VAL A 118 17.16 1.25 -2.01
N VAL A 119 17.09 0.39 -3.03
CA VAL A 119 16.63 0.75 -4.36
C VAL A 119 15.12 0.82 -4.30
N ASP A 120 14.57 1.99 -4.60
CA ASP A 120 13.14 2.09 -4.93
C ASP A 120 12.84 1.24 -6.19
N ALA A 121 11.55 1.03 -6.51
CA ALA A 121 11.08 0.28 -7.69
C ALA A 121 11.54 0.87 -9.05
N SER A 122 12.41 1.87 -8.98
CA SER A 122 12.79 2.83 -9.98
C SER A 122 14.31 2.74 -10.27
N GLY A 123 15.06 1.98 -9.45
CA GLY A 123 16.47 1.67 -9.62
C GLY A 123 17.44 2.79 -9.20
N ALA A 124 16.99 3.78 -8.43
CA ALA A 124 17.84 4.86 -7.96
C ALA A 124 18.49 4.52 -6.60
N GLU A 125 19.82 4.67 -6.50
CA GLU A 125 20.55 4.58 -5.23
C GLU A 125 20.20 5.79 -4.35
N VAL A 126 19.60 5.54 -3.18
CA VAL A 126 19.30 6.59 -2.19
C VAL A 126 20.56 6.91 -1.38
N VAL A 127 21.32 7.91 -1.84
CA VAL A 127 22.25 8.64 -0.96
C VAL A 127 21.45 9.77 -0.31
N ALA A 128 21.41 9.79 1.02
CA ALA A 128 20.67 10.78 1.80
C ALA A 128 21.21 12.21 1.56
N LEU A 129 20.58 12.99 0.68
CA LEU A 129 20.47 14.44 0.79
C LEU A 129 19.34 15.00 -0.09
N SER A 130 18.43 15.74 0.56
CA SER A 130 17.45 16.71 0.07
C SER A 130 17.06 16.80 -1.42
N ALA A 131 15.73 16.75 -1.60
CA ALA A 131 14.91 17.60 -2.46
C ALA A 131 14.88 17.37 -3.98
N ARG A 132 13.67 16.98 -4.42
CA ARG A 132 12.94 17.38 -5.64
C ARG A 132 13.53 17.04 -7.02
N THR A 133 12.59 16.60 -7.86
CA THR A 133 12.59 16.54 -9.34
C THR A 133 13.51 15.54 -10.02
N ALA A 134 12.90 14.49 -10.59
CA ALA A 134 12.70 14.31 -12.03
C ALA A 134 12.65 12.81 -12.35
N ARG A 135 11.52 12.30 -12.85
CA ARG A 135 11.49 11.01 -13.55
C ARG A 135 10.85 11.18 -14.93
N SER A 136 11.73 11.39 -15.89
CA SER A 136 11.49 11.23 -17.32
C SER A 136 11.10 9.79 -17.64
N GLY A 137 10.17 9.63 -18.57
CA GLY A 137 9.58 8.36 -18.94
C GLY A 137 10.57 7.31 -19.42
N SER A 138 10.33 6.06 -19.03
CA SER A 138 10.88 4.89 -19.68
C SER A 138 9.83 3.77 -19.69
N MET A 139 9.67 3.16 -20.87
CA MET A 139 8.71 2.10 -21.18
C MET A 139 8.87 0.88 -20.25
N PRO A 140 7.78 0.15 -19.91
CA PRO A 140 7.88 -0.97 -18.98
C PRO A 140 8.62 -2.16 -19.62
N ARG A 141 9.66 -2.65 -18.94
CA ARG A 141 10.26 -3.96 -19.20
C ARG A 141 9.49 -5.04 -18.41
N GLY A 142 8.90 -5.97 -19.15
CA GLY A 142 8.63 -7.37 -18.74
C GLY A 142 8.03 -7.64 -17.36
N ARG A 143 6.72 -7.44 -17.19
CA ARG A 143 5.88 -8.16 -16.21
C ARG A 143 5.01 -9.16 -17.01
N PRO A 144 4.78 -10.42 -16.55
CA PRO A 144 3.75 -11.28 -17.18
C PRO A 144 2.40 -10.55 -17.18
N PRO A 145 1.45 -10.86 -18.07
CA PRO A 145 0.27 -10.03 -18.29
C PRO A 145 -0.62 -10.02 -17.03
N SER A 146 -0.36 -9.03 -16.17
CA SER A 146 -1.24 -8.61 -15.09
C SER A 146 -2.40 -7.83 -15.72
N GLY A 147 -3.61 -7.96 -15.18
CA GLY A 147 -4.77 -7.21 -15.65
C GLY A 147 -4.47 -5.72 -15.76
N GLN A 148 -5.07 -5.04 -16.74
CA GLN A 148 -4.82 -3.63 -16.99
C GLN A 148 -5.59 -2.77 -15.98
N LEU A 149 -4.94 -1.82 -15.30
CA LEU A 149 -5.57 -0.88 -14.38
C LEU A 149 -5.87 0.44 -15.09
N VAL A 150 -7.14 0.83 -15.11
CA VAL A 150 -7.63 2.08 -15.70
C VAL A 150 -8.29 2.92 -14.62
N ALA A 151 -7.68 4.06 -14.28
CA ALA A 151 -8.24 5.00 -13.32
C ALA A 151 -9.13 6.04 -14.02
N ILE A 152 -10.32 6.26 -13.46
CA ILE A 152 -11.26 7.27 -13.92
C ILE A 152 -11.19 8.44 -12.95
N TRP A 153 -10.75 9.58 -13.44
CA TRP A 153 -10.48 10.76 -12.62
C TRP A 153 -11.07 12.01 -13.26
N GLY A 154 -11.28 13.06 -12.47
CA GLY A 154 -11.64 14.38 -12.96
C GLY A 154 -11.59 15.40 -11.83
N PRO A 155 -11.32 16.68 -12.13
CA PRO A 155 -11.21 17.72 -11.11
C PRO A 155 -12.55 17.97 -10.42
N ILE A 156 -12.51 18.74 -9.33
CA ILE A 156 -13.71 19.13 -8.58
C ILE A 156 -14.79 19.70 -9.51
N GLY A 157 -16.03 19.22 -9.33
CA GLY A 157 -17.15 19.63 -10.16
C GLY A 157 -17.21 18.96 -11.53
N SER A 158 -16.45 17.88 -11.76
CA SER A 158 -16.59 17.01 -12.94
C SER A 158 -17.57 15.86 -12.64
N PRO A 159 -18.89 16.03 -12.87
CA PRO A 159 -19.84 14.94 -12.72
C PRO A 159 -19.62 13.89 -13.82
N GLY A 160 -20.04 12.65 -13.57
CA GLY A 160 -19.99 11.58 -14.57
C GLY A 160 -18.84 10.59 -14.42
N ARG A 161 -17.94 10.75 -13.45
CA ARG A 161 -16.80 9.85 -13.24
C ARG A 161 -17.27 8.43 -12.91
N SER A 162 -18.09 8.29 -11.88
CA SER A 162 -18.70 7.01 -11.48
C SER A 162 -19.60 6.41 -12.56
N GLU A 163 -20.33 7.25 -13.30
CA GLU A 163 -21.12 6.83 -14.46
C GLU A 163 -20.23 6.23 -15.55
N LEU A 164 -19.16 6.94 -15.93
CA LEU A 164 -18.24 6.49 -16.97
C LEU A 164 -17.49 5.23 -16.55
N ALA A 165 -17.02 5.16 -15.31
CA ALA A 165 -16.38 3.98 -14.74
C ALA A 165 -17.30 2.76 -14.83
N THR A 166 -18.57 2.93 -14.45
CA THR A 166 -19.59 1.87 -14.56
C THR A 166 -19.83 1.46 -16.01
N ALA A 167 -20.01 2.42 -16.91
CA ALA A 167 -20.28 2.15 -18.31
C ALA A 167 -19.11 1.42 -18.99
N LEU A 168 -17.87 1.82 -18.69
CA LEU A 168 -16.66 1.15 -19.17
C LEU A 168 -16.57 -0.29 -18.65
N ALA A 169 -16.79 -0.49 -17.36
CA ALA A 169 -16.76 -1.82 -16.77
C ALA A 169 -17.80 -2.75 -17.39
N GLN A 170 -19.03 -2.27 -17.60
CA GLN A 170 -20.08 -3.02 -18.28
C GLN A 170 -19.74 -3.30 -19.75
N ALA A 171 -19.18 -2.33 -20.47
CA ALA A 171 -18.81 -2.47 -21.88
C ALA A 171 -17.69 -3.50 -22.10
N TRP A 172 -16.69 -3.56 -21.20
CA TRP A 172 -15.66 -4.60 -21.22
C TRP A 172 -16.20 -5.96 -20.79
N GLY A 173 -17.01 -6.00 -19.74
CA GLY A 173 -17.67 -7.24 -19.29
C GLY A 173 -18.59 -7.86 -20.35
N ALA A 174 -19.33 -7.04 -21.10
CA ALA A 174 -20.16 -7.50 -22.22
C ALA A 174 -19.35 -8.09 -23.39
N ARG A 175 -18.05 -7.76 -23.48
CA ARG A 175 -17.11 -8.36 -24.44
C ARG A 175 -16.38 -9.58 -23.88
N GLY A 176 -16.73 -10.03 -22.68
CA GLY A 176 -16.20 -11.24 -22.04
C GLY A 176 -14.95 -11.02 -21.18
N ALA A 177 -14.43 -9.79 -21.08
CA ALA A 177 -13.31 -9.49 -20.19
C ALA A 177 -13.76 -9.57 -18.73
N ARG A 178 -12.96 -10.21 -17.86
CA ARG A 178 -13.21 -10.19 -16.41
C ARG A 178 -12.84 -8.81 -15.88
N VAL A 179 -13.83 -8.10 -15.35
CA VAL A 179 -13.67 -6.73 -14.85
C VAL A 179 -13.89 -6.67 -13.34
N LEU A 180 -12.96 -6.03 -12.63
CA LEU A 180 -13.17 -5.56 -11.27
C LEU A 180 -13.29 -4.04 -11.27
N LEU A 181 -14.46 -3.53 -10.89
CA LEU A 181 -14.73 -2.11 -10.71
C LEU A 181 -14.54 -1.75 -9.23
N ILE A 182 -13.61 -0.86 -8.91
CA ILE A 182 -13.27 -0.48 -7.53
C ILE A 182 -13.69 0.96 -7.29
N ASP A 183 -14.40 1.22 -6.19
CA ASP A 183 -14.73 2.57 -5.75
C ASP A 183 -13.67 3.06 -4.76
N ALA A 184 -12.79 3.95 -5.24
CA ALA A 184 -11.70 4.57 -4.51
C ALA A 184 -11.97 6.06 -4.19
N ASP A 185 -13.23 6.51 -4.30
CA ASP A 185 -13.64 7.85 -3.87
C ASP A 185 -13.94 7.87 -2.36
N THR A 186 -12.94 8.24 -1.57
CA THR A 186 -13.06 8.40 -0.11
C THR A 186 -13.79 9.67 0.31
N TYR A 187 -14.19 10.54 -0.64
CA TYR A 187 -15.00 11.71 -0.36
C TYR A 187 -16.49 11.39 -0.42
N GLY A 188 -16.90 10.59 -1.40
CA GLY A 188 -18.29 10.25 -1.64
C GLY A 188 -18.47 9.01 -2.50
N ALA A 189 -18.00 7.86 -2.00
CA ALA A 189 -18.22 6.56 -2.61
C ALA A 189 -19.70 6.40 -3.02
N SER A 190 -19.95 6.00 -4.27
CA SER A 190 -21.29 6.02 -4.87
C SER A 190 -21.71 4.69 -5.51
N LEU A 191 -20.76 3.78 -5.74
CA LEU A 191 -21.04 2.54 -6.47
C LEU A 191 -21.97 1.61 -5.68
N HIS A 192 -21.90 1.63 -4.35
CA HIS A 192 -22.79 0.83 -3.51
C HIS A 192 -24.28 1.18 -3.72
N HIS A 193 -24.61 2.46 -3.89
CA HIS A 193 -25.97 2.89 -4.23
C HIS A 193 -26.36 2.49 -5.66
N ARG A 194 -25.44 2.69 -6.62
CA ARG A 194 -25.68 2.40 -8.04
C ARG A 194 -26.01 0.93 -8.31
N PHE A 195 -25.37 0.03 -7.57
CA PHE A 195 -25.57 -1.41 -7.71
C PHE A 195 -26.50 -2.01 -6.65
N ALA A 196 -27.20 -1.16 -5.87
CA ALA A 196 -28.11 -1.56 -4.81
C ALA A 196 -27.51 -2.55 -3.79
N LEU A 197 -26.24 -2.36 -3.42
CA LEU A 197 -25.47 -3.24 -2.52
C LEU A 197 -25.76 -2.99 -1.02
N SER A 198 -26.84 -2.26 -0.72
CA SER A 198 -27.18 -1.73 0.61
C SER A 198 -27.63 -2.80 1.61
N ASP A 199 -27.96 -4.00 1.15
CA ASP A 199 -28.36 -5.14 1.97
C ASP A 199 -27.17 -5.93 2.53
N VAL A 200 -25.94 -5.66 2.06
CA VAL A 200 -24.72 -6.33 2.51
C VAL A 200 -23.94 -5.43 3.46
N LEU A 201 -23.85 -5.86 4.72
CA LEU A 201 -23.10 -5.20 5.80
C LEU A 201 -21.58 -5.28 5.54
N GLY A 202 -21.04 -4.47 4.64
CA GLY A 202 -19.60 -4.46 4.37
C GLY A 202 -19.15 -3.40 3.39
N CYS A 203 -18.00 -2.78 3.68
CA CYS A 203 -17.26 -1.94 2.74
C CYS A 203 -16.09 -2.78 2.23
N GLY A 204 -16.21 -3.32 1.01
CA GLY A 204 -15.25 -4.27 0.46
C GLY A 204 -13.83 -3.73 0.40
N LEU A 205 -13.66 -2.45 0.06
CA LEU A 205 -12.34 -1.80 0.07
C LEU A 205 -11.73 -1.77 1.48
N LEU A 206 -12.52 -1.46 2.52
CA LEU A 206 -12.02 -1.46 3.90
C LEU A 206 -11.70 -2.87 4.39
N GLU A 207 -12.48 -3.87 3.99
CA GLU A 207 -12.20 -5.28 4.31
C GLU A 207 -10.91 -5.76 3.64
N ALA A 208 -10.74 -5.44 2.36
CA ALA A 208 -9.54 -5.78 1.60
C ALA A 208 -8.31 -5.08 2.18
N CYS A 209 -8.41 -3.78 2.47
CA CYS A 209 -7.34 -3.03 3.13
C CYS A 209 -7.00 -3.66 4.48
N ARG A 210 -7.99 -3.93 5.35
CA ARG A 210 -7.74 -4.58 6.65
C ARG A 210 -7.07 -5.95 6.51
N ALA A 211 -7.43 -6.75 5.52
CA ALA A 211 -6.76 -8.01 5.25
C ALA A 211 -5.29 -7.79 4.81
N ALA A 212 -5.03 -6.80 3.95
CA ALA A 212 -3.69 -6.45 3.49
C ALA A 212 -2.81 -5.95 4.64
N ARG A 213 -3.33 -5.09 5.52
CA ARG A 213 -2.65 -4.59 6.72
C ARG A 213 -2.09 -5.72 7.58
N HIS A 214 -2.77 -6.86 7.62
CA HIS A 214 -2.38 -8.01 8.42
C HIS A 214 -1.65 -9.10 7.62
N GLY A 215 -1.29 -8.85 6.35
CA GLY A 215 -0.56 -9.77 5.48
C GLY A 215 -1.42 -10.98 5.07
N ARG A 216 -2.73 -10.78 4.91
CA ARG A 216 -3.72 -11.84 4.63
C ARG A 216 -4.51 -11.64 3.34
N LEU A 217 -4.28 -10.56 2.60
CA LEU A 217 -5.02 -10.31 1.35
C LEU A 217 -4.45 -11.21 0.24
N THR A 218 -5.25 -12.18 -0.18
CA THR A 218 -5.01 -13.01 -1.37
C THR A 218 -6.05 -12.68 -2.45
N ALA A 219 -5.85 -13.21 -3.66
CA ALA A 219 -6.81 -13.16 -4.75
C ALA A 219 -8.20 -13.64 -4.33
N GLU A 220 -8.29 -14.74 -3.57
CA GLU A 220 -9.55 -15.30 -3.08
C GLU A 220 -10.21 -14.39 -2.05
N VAL A 221 -9.42 -13.80 -1.15
CA VAL A 221 -9.92 -12.85 -0.14
C VAL A 221 -10.46 -11.60 -0.84
N LEU A 222 -9.75 -11.07 -1.85
CA LEU A 222 -10.21 -9.91 -2.62
C LEU A 222 -11.53 -10.20 -3.34
N VAL A 223 -11.67 -11.39 -3.94
CA VAL A 223 -12.93 -11.84 -4.57
C VAL A 223 -14.06 -11.92 -3.53
N ALA A 224 -13.79 -12.40 -2.31
CA ALA A 224 -14.78 -12.45 -1.23
C ALA A 224 -15.21 -11.04 -0.74
N CYS A 225 -14.29 -10.07 -0.77
CA CYS A 225 -14.61 -8.65 -0.50
C CYS A 225 -15.43 -8.00 -1.63
N SER A 226 -15.46 -8.59 -2.83
CA SER A 226 -16.14 -8.06 -4.01
C SER A 226 -17.59 -8.56 -4.14
N ARG A 227 -18.39 -7.91 -4.98
CA ARG A 227 -19.78 -8.26 -5.29
C ARG A 227 -19.95 -8.44 -6.79
N LYS A 228 -20.39 -9.62 -7.21
CA LYS A 228 -20.68 -9.89 -8.62
C LYS A 228 -21.97 -9.17 -9.02
N VAL A 229 -21.88 -8.26 -9.98
CA VAL A 229 -23.02 -7.46 -10.47
C VAL A 229 -23.44 -7.81 -11.90
N ALA A 230 -22.56 -8.49 -12.64
CA ALA A 230 -22.84 -9.06 -13.97
C ALA A 230 -21.98 -10.32 -14.19
N PRO A 231 -22.21 -11.10 -15.27
CA PRO A 231 -21.46 -12.35 -15.53
C PRO A 231 -19.93 -12.21 -15.46
N HIS A 232 -19.40 -11.10 -15.98
CA HIS A 232 -17.97 -10.79 -16.03
C HIS A 232 -17.59 -9.51 -15.27
N VAL A 233 -18.49 -8.95 -14.46
CA VAL A 233 -18.23 -7.70 -13.72
C VAL A 233 -18.47 -7.93 -12.23
N ALA A 234 -17.44 -7.66 -11.44
CA ALA A 234 -17.52 -7.57 -9.99
C ALA A 234 -17.21 -6.13 -9.54
N VAL A 235 -17.75 -5.73 -8.40
CA VAL A 235 -17.54 -4.42 -7.79
C VAL A 235 -16.88 -4.61 -6.43
N LEU A 236 -15.83 -3.86 -6.13
CA LEU A 236 -15.29 -3.71 -4.78
C LEU A 236 -15.83 -2.39 -4.20
N PRO A 237 -16.83 -2.45 -3.30
CA PRO A 237 -17.49 -1.24 -2.80
C PRO A 237 -16.55 -0.40 -1.94
N GLY A 238 -16.62 0.92 -2.14
CA GLY A 238 -15.78 1.91 -1.49
C GLY A 238 -16.28 2.30 -0.10
N VAL A 239 -15.62 3.30 0.49
CA VAL A 239 -15.83 3.74 1.88
C VAL A 239 -17.21 4.42 2.04
N ILE A 240 -18.23 3.65 2.45
CA ILE A 240 -19.63 4.13 2.59
C ILE A 240 -19.74 5.23 3.65
N ASN A 241 -19.09 5.07 4.81
CA ASN A 241 -19.02 6.10 5.83
C ASN A 241 -17.73 6.91 5.61
N PRO A 242 -17.80 8.15 5.08
CA PRO A 242 -16.61 8.90 4.73
C PRO A 242 -15.73 9.22 5.94
N ALA A 243 -16.24 9.17 7.18
CA ALA A 243 -15.43 9.36 8.39
C ALA A 243 -14.38 8.23 8.59
N ARG A 244 -14.52 7.09 7.90
CA ARG A 244 -13.61 5.94 7.97
C ARG A 244 -12.48 5.98 6.94
N TRP A 245 -12.29 7.11 6.25
CA TRP A 245 -11.24 7.26 5.24
C TRP A 245 -9.84 6.91 5.77
N ALA A 246 -9.57 7.22 7.05
CA ALA A 246 -8.27 6.99 7.69
C ALA A 246 -7.93 5.50 7.90
N GLU A 247 -8.90 4.59 7.75
CA GLU A 247 -8.65 3.14 7.76
C GLU A 247 -8.02 2.65 6.45
N VAL A 248 -8.01 3.46 5.39
CA VAL A 248 -7.39 3.15 4.10
C VAL A 248 -5.94 3.66 4.11
N GLY A 249 -4.98 2.74 4.14
CA GLY A 249 -3.54 3.03 4.12
C GLY A 249 -2.92 2.79 2.75
N ALA A 250 -1.86 3.54 2.42
CA ALA A 250 -1.13 3.40 1.15
C ALA A 250 -0.55 1.97 0.98
N ALA A 251 0.13 1.44 1.99
CA ALA A 251 0.72 0.11 1.95
C ALA A 251 -0.32 -0.99 1.71
N ALA A 252 -1.50 -0.88 2.34
CA ALA A 252 -2.61 -1.79 2.06
C ALA A 252 -3.12 -1.68 0.62
N LEU A 253 -3.24 -0.46 0.08
CA LEU A 253 -3.71 -0.23 -1.29
C LEU A 253 -2.76 -0.82 -2.34
N ASP A 254 -1.44 -0.73 -2.15
CA ASP A 254 -0.47 -1.33 -3.07
C ASP A 254 -0.74 -2.83 -3.28
N VAL A 255 -1.03 -3.54 -2.18
CA VAL A 255 -1.40 -4.96 -2.22
C VAL A 255 -2.77 -5.15 -2.86
N VAL A 256 -3.75 -4.27 -2.58
CA VAL A 256 -5.08 -4.33 -3.21
C VAL A 256 -4.97 -4.22 -4.73
N TRP A 257 -4.17 -3.28 -5.26
CA TRP A 257 -3.97 -3.10 -6.70
C TRP A 257 -3.29 -4.30 -7.32
N GLU A 258 -2.25 -4.83 -6.68
CA GLU A 258 -1.58 -6.05 -7.13
C GLU A 258 -2.57 -7.21 -7.24
N GLN A 259 -3.33 -7.48 -6.18
CA GLN A 259 -4.30 -8.58 -6.17
C GLN A 259 -5.45 -8.34 -7.16
N ALA A 260 -5.90 -7.08 -7.33
CA ALA A 260 -6.93 -6.72 -8.31
C ALA A 260 -6.50 -7.07 -9.74
N ARG A 261 -5.23 -6.80 -10.07
CA ARG A 261 -4.65 -7.15 -11.37
C ARG A 261 -4.46 -8.66 -11.56
N GLN A 262 -4.41 -9.45 -10.49
CA GLN A 262 -4.33 -10.91 -10.58
C GLN A 262 -5.70 -11.56 -10.85
N VAL A 263 -6.77 -11.00 -10.29
CA VAL A 263 -8.12 -11.61 -10.37
C VAL A 263 -8.92 -11.23 -11.61
N SER A 264 -8.53 -10.14 -12.29
CA SER A 264 -9.27 -9.55 -13.41
C SER A 264 -8.38 -9.27 -14.61
N ASP A 265 -8.97 -9.29 -15.81
CA ASP A 265 -8.30 -8.88 -17.04
C ASP A 265 -8.22 -7.35 -17.13
N VAL A 266 -9.24 -6.66 -16.60
CA VAL A 266 -9.29 -5.20 -16.49
C VAL A 266 -9.75 -4.78 -15.08
N VAL A 267 -9.04 -3.85 -14.47
CA VAL A 267 -9.41 -3.19 -13.22
C VAL A 267 -9.81 -1.75 -13.56
N VAL A 268 -11.03 -1.38 -13.22
CA VAL A 268 -11.51 0.00 -13.40
C VAL A 268 -11.60 0.64 -12.03
N VAL A 269 -10.94 1.76 -11.81
CA VAL A 269 -10.95 2.44 -10.51
C VAL A 269 -11.69 3.77 -10.63
N ASP A 270 -12.81 3.90 -9.95
CA ASP A 270 -13.54 5.15 -9.78
C ASP A 270 -12.88 5.96 -8.66
N THR A 271 -12.21 7.06 -8.99
CA THR A 271 -11.39 7.82 -8.03
C THR A 271 -12.10 9.08 -7.53
N GLY A 272 -11.59 9.66 -6.44
CA GLY A 272 -11.94 11.00 -5.96
C GLY A 272 -11.32 12.12 -6.80
N PHE A 273 -11.73 13.36 -6.57
CA PHE A 273 -11.30 14.50 -7.40
C PHE A 273 -9.97 15.10 -6.93
N CYS A 274 -9.66 14.92 -5.64
CA CYS A 274 -8.64 15.67 -4.95
C CYS A 274 -7.24 15.11 -5.25
N LEU A 275 -6.37 15.97 -5.79
CA LEU A 275 -4.95 15.68 -6.04
C LEU A 275 -4.02 16.39 -5.05
N GLU A 276 -4.56 17.06 -4.03
CA GLU A 276 -3.75 17.80 -3.07
C GLU A 276 -2.87 16.84 -2.26
N GLN A 277 -1.58 17.15 -2.19
CA GLN A 277 -0.58 16.43 -1.41
C GLN A 277 0.05 17.42 -0.43
N ASP A 278 -0.73 18.00 0.48
CA ASP A 278 -0.22 19.05 1.37
C ASP A 278 0.55 18.45 2.57
N PRO A 279 1.87 18.71 2.73
CA PRO A 279 2.66 18.18 3.83
C PRO A 279 2.23 18.72 5.21
N SER A 280 1.48 19.83 5.29
CA SER A 280 1.15 20.47 6.57
C SER A 280 0.04 19.78 7.38
N ASP A 281 -0.82 18.98 6.75
CA ASP A 281 -1.93 18.31 7.47
C ASP A 281 -1.44 17.18 8.41
N ALA A 282 -0.31 16.56 8.07
CA ALA A 282 0.32 15.53 8.90
C ALA A 282 0.87 16.09 10.23
N ALA A 283 1.27 17.37 10.25
CA ALA A 283 1.82 18.01 11.44
C ALA A 283 0.75 18.40 12.47
N ILE A 284 -0.50 18.61 12.05
CA ILE A 284 -1.57 19.15 12.89
C ILE A 284 -2.42 18.03 13.52
N THR A 285 -2.64 16.92 12.83
CA THR A 285 -3.71 15.98 13.20
C THR A 285 -3.24 14.70 13.90
N GLN A 286 -1.93 14.43 14.00
CA GLN A 286 -1.38 13.11 14.41
C GLN A 286 -1.91 11.91 13.57
N VAL A 287 -2.73 12.15 12.56
CA VAL A 287 -3.21 11.15 11.60
C VAL A 287 -2.24 11.16 10.44
N THR A 288 -1.39 10.14 10.39
CA THR A 288 -0.49 9.89 9.27
C THR A 288 -1.30 9.32 8.10
N GLY A 289 -1.93 10.18 7.31
CA GLY A 289 -2.63 9.77 6.09
C GLY A 289 -3.41 10.90 5.44
N HIS A 290 -3.48 10.88 4.11
CA HIS A 290 -4.28 11.84 3.34
C HIS A 290 -5.61 11.20 2.95
N ARG A 291 -6.70 11.95 3.05
CA ARG A 291 -8.04 11.44 2.67
C ARG A 291 -8.07 10.92 1.25
N ASN A 292 -7.38 11.58 0.33
CA ASN A 292 -7.29 11.21 -1.08
C ASN A 292 -6.24 10.11 -1.38
N ILE A 293 -5.69 9.41 -0.39
CA ILE A 293 -4.63 8.41 -0.65
C ILE A 293 -5.07 7.29 -1.60
N ALA A 294 -6.34 6.88 -1.55
CA ALA A 294 -6.90 5.90 -2.49
C ALA A 294 -6.93 6.40 -3.93
N THR A 295 -7.17 7.70 -4.11
CA THR A 295 -7.15 8.36 -5.42
C THR A 295 -5.71 8.46 -5.94
N ILE A 296 -4.79 8.99 -5.14
CA ILE A 296 -3.39 9.16 -5.54
C ILE A 296 -2.75 7.80 -5.87
N SER A 297 -2.88 6.82 -4.97
CA SER A 297 -2.33 5.48 -5.16
C SER A 297 -2.89 4.80 -6.41
N ALA A 298 -4.20 4.91 -6.67
CA ALA A 298 -4.79 4.36 -7.90
C ALA A 298 -4.27 5.04 -9.17
N LEU A 299 -4.01 6.35 -9.15
CA LEU A 299 -3.51 7.09 -10.30
C LEU A 299 -2.04 6.77 -10.58
N CYS A 300 -1.20 6.64 -9.54
CA CYS A 300 0.19 6.21 -9.69
C CYS A 300 0.31 4.79 -10.28
N GLU A 301 -0.61 3.90 -9.92
CA GLU A 301 -0.62 2.51 -10.39
C GLU A 301 -1.34 2.30 -11.72
N ALA A 302 -1.97 3.33 -12.30
CA ALA A 302 -2.78 3.19 -13.50
C ALA A 302 -1.94 3.05 -14.77
N ASP A 303 -2.28 2.07 -15.61
CA ASP A 303 -1.72 1.95 -16.97
C ASP A 303 -2.31 3.01 -17.91
N ALA A 304 -3.53 3.47 -17.60
CA ALA A 304 -4.20 4.54 -18.30
C ALA A 304 -5.10 5.34 -17.35
N ILE A 305 -5.11 6.66 -17.50
CA ILE A 305 -5.98 7.56 -16.76
C ILE A 305 -6.98 8.18 -17.74
N VAL A 306 -8.27 8.06 -17.45
CA VAL A 306 -9.34 8.72 -18.19
C VAL A 306 -9.76 9.96 -17.42
N ALA A 307 -9.36 11.14 -17.91
CA ALA A 307 -9.74 12.42 -17.35
C ALA A 307 -11.14 12.83 -17.86
N VAL A 308 -12.08 13.00 -16.93
CA VAL A 308 -13.48 13.34 -17.17
C VAL A 308 -13.69 14.81 -16.84
N GLY A 309 -14.31 15.53 -17.76
CA GLY A 309 -14.74 16.91 -17.55
C GLY A 309 -15.94 17.24 -18.45
N ARG A 310 -16.55 18.38 -18.20
CA ARG A 310 -17.63 18.92 -19.03
C ARG A 310 -17.08 19.93 -20.02
N THR A 311 -17.86 20.23 -21.06
CA THR A 311 -17.50 21.16 -22.12
C THR A 311 -17.78 22.63 -21.81
N SER A 312 -18.16 22.98 -20.57
CA SER A 312 -18.34 24.38 -20.18
C SER A 312 -16.98 25.07 -20.06
N ALA A 313 -16.92 26.38 -20.29
CA ALA A 313 -15.65 27.12 -20.24
C ALA A 313 -14.91 26.94 -18.89
N LEU A 314 -15.65 27.01 -17.77
CA LEU A 314 -15.11 26.82 -16.42
C LEU A 314 -14.63 25.38 -16.19
N ASP A 315 -15.39 24.38 -16.65
CA ASP A 315 -15.03 22.98 -16.46
C ASP A 315 -13.83 22.58 -17.33
N LEU A 316 -13.71 23.16 -18.53
CA LEU A 316 -12.53 23.00 -19.39
C LEU A 316 -11.28 23.63 -18.76
N GLU A 317 -11.40 24.81 -18.15
CA GLU A 317 -10.28 25.43 -17.43
C GLU A 317 -9.84 24.56 -16.24
N ARG A 318 -10.80 24.08 -15.43
CA ARG A 318 -10.55 23.17 -14.32
C ARG A 318 -9.90 21.87 -14.77
N LEU A 319 -10.37 21.30 -15.89
CA LEU A 319 -9.80 20.09 -16.47
C LEU A 319 -8.37 20.33 -16.95
N ALA A 320 -8.12 21.41 -17.69
CA ALA A 320 -6.79 21.73 -18.18
C ALA A 320 -5.79 21.90 -17.03
N ARG A 321 -6.16 22.67 -16.00
CA ARG A 321 -5.32 22.86 -14.80
C ARG A 321 -5.13 21.56 -14.03
N GLY A 322 -6.20 20.80 -13.86
CA GLY A 322 -6.18 19.53 -13.14
C GLY A 322 -5.34 18.46 -13.84
N VAL A 323 -5.34 18.40 -15.17
CA VAL A 323 -4.48 17.49 -15.95
C VAL A 323 -3.01 17.87 -15.79
N GLU A 324 -2.68 19.15 -15.69
CA GLU A 324 -1.31 19.57 -15.41
C GLU A 324 -0.89 19.16 -14.00
N GLN A 325 -1.73 19.41 -12.99
CA GLN A 325 -1.49 18.96 -11.62
C GLN A 325 -1.36 17.42 -11.54
N LEU A 326 -2.17 16.69 -12.30
CA LEU A 326 -2.10 15.24 -12.38
C LEU A 326 -0.73 14.79 -12.88
N ARG A 327 -0.19 15.40 -13.94
CA ARG A 327 1.15 15.09 -14.47
C ARG A 327 2.28 15.40 -13.50
N GLU A 328 2.08 16.37 -12.61
CA GLU A 328 3.04 16.67 -11.54
C GLU A 328 2.96 15.66 -10.39
N SER A 329 1.79 15.02 -10.20
CA SER A 329 1.50 14.15 -9.05
C SER A 329 1.75 12.66 -9.31
N VAL A 330 1.84 12.23 -10.57
CA VAL A 330 1.96 10.81 -10.99
C VAL A 330 3.05 10.57 -12.03
#